data_AF-A0A3D3E9U9-F1
#
_entry.id   AF-A0A3D3E9U9-F1
#
_cell.length_a   1.000
_cell.length_b   1.000
_cell.length_c   1.000
_cell.angle_alpha   90.00
_cell.angle_beta   90.00
_cell.angle_gamma   90.00
#
_symmetry.space_group_name_H-M   'P 1'
#
loop_
_entity.id
_entity.type
_entity.pdbx_description
1 polymer ?
#
loop_
_entity_poly.entity_id
_entity_poly.type
_entity_poly.pdbx_seq_one_letter_code
_entity_poly.pdbx_strand_id
1 'polypeptide(L)'
;VNLTFFPMHFLGLAGMPRRYIDYPDAFAGWNMVASIGSYIGALGAILFLVVIIEAFIAKRRAADNPYGEGATTLEWQVASPPPYHTFDELPKVK
;
A
#
# COMPACT_ATOMS: atom_id res chain seq x y z
N VAL A 1 -3.04 7.86 5.53
CA VAL A 1 -3.24 7.01 6.73
C VAL A 1 -3.13 7.83 8.01
N ASN A 2 -1.96 8.36 8.40
CA ASN A 2 -1.83 9.09 9.68
C ASN A 2 -2.79 10.30 9.81
N LEU A 3 -2.98 11.09 8.73
CA LEU A 3 -3.91 12.22 8.76
C LEU A 3 -5.37 11.81 9.00
N THR A 4 -5.75 10.59 8.64
CA THR A 4 -7.08 10.03 8.89
C THR A 4 -7.21 9.53 10.33
N PHE A 5 -6.23 8.77 10.81
CA PHE A 5 -6.34 8.03 12.08
C PHE A 5 -5.81 8.77 13.31
N PHE A 6 -4.85 9.68 13.13
CA PHE A 6 -4.28 10.42 14.25
C PHE A 6 -5.30 11.38 14.91
N PRO A 7 -6.10 12.17 14.16
CA PRO A 7 -7.17 13.00 14.76
C PRO A 7 -8.17 12.23 15.61
N MET A 8 -8.40 10.94 15.32
CA MET A 8 -9.33 10.12 16.08
C MET A 8 -8.88 9.89 17.54
N HIS A 9 -7.59 10.04 17.85
CA HIS A 9 -7.11 9.97 19.23
C HIS A 9 -7.62 11.17 20.05
N PHE A 10 -7.62 12.37 19.45
CA PHE A 10 -8.16 13.57 20.09
C PHE A 10 -9.69 13.51 20.20
N LEU A 11 -10.38 13.01 19.18
CA LEU A 11 -11.83 12.79 19.23
C LEU A 11 -12.23 11.77 20.32
N GLY A 12 -11.48 10.67 20.42
CA GLY A 12 -11.71 9.67 21.47
C GLY A 12 -11.46 10.21 22.87
N LEU A 13 -10.39 11.00 23.06
CA LEU A 13 -10.11 11.68 24.33
C LEU A 13 -11.19 12.70 24.71
N ALA A 14 -11.76 13.39 23.71
CA ALA A 14 -12.87 14.31 23.89
C ALA A 14 -14.23 13.61 24.10
N GLY A 15 -14.26 12.28 24.14
CA GLY A 15 -15.44 11.50 24.47
C GLY A 15 -16.34 11.14 23.29
N MET A 16 -15.89 11.30 22.04
CA MET A 16 -16.67 10.90 20.86
C MET A 16 -16.82 9.36 20.82
N PRO A 17 -18.05 8.82 20.96
CA PRO A 17 -18.26 7.38 20.94
C PRO A 17 -18.22 6.83 19.50
N ARG A 18 -17.88 5.54 19.37
CA ARG A 18 -17.84 4.87 18.06
C ARG A 18 -19.25 4.59 17.50
N ARG A 19 -19.36 4.50 16.18
CA ARG A 19 -20.58 4.07 15.43
C ARG A 19 -21.75 5.04 15.50
N TYR A 20 -21.48 6.35 15.49
CA TYR A 20 -22.50 7.39 15.36
C TYR A 20 -22.42 8.02 13.98
N ILE A 21 -23.58 8.40 13.45
CA ILE A 21 -23.71 9.01 12.12
C ILE A 21 -23.52 10.53 12.16
N ASP A 22 -23.85 11.14 13.30
CA ASP A 22 -23.77 12.58 13.57
C ASP A 22 -22.98 12.86 14.84
N TYR A 23 -22.58 14.13 15.01
CA TYR A 23 -21.82 14.59 16.15
C TYR A 23 -22.02 16.10 16.40
N PRO A 24 -21.89 16.57 17.65
CA PRO A 24 -21.91 18.01 17.96
C PRO A 24 -20.80 18.79 17.25
N ASP A 25 -21.03 20.10 17.03
CA ASP A 25 -20.08 21.01 16.37
C ASP A 25 -18.68 21.03 17.02
N ALA A 26 -18.59 20.74 18.32
CA ALA A 26 -17.33 20.62 19.05
C ALA A 26 -16.36 19.58 18.45
N PHE A 27 -16.88 18.55 17.76
CA PHE A 27 -16.08 17.51 17.11
C PHE A 27 -15.82 17.78 15.62
N ALA A 28 -16.41 18.83 15.04
CA ALA A 28 -16.36 19.09 13.60
C ALA A 28 -14.94 19.32 13.07
N GLY A 29 -14.10 20.06 13.82
CA GLY A 29 -12.74 20.38 13.39
C GLY A 29 -11.88 19.14 13.16
N TRP A 30 -11.81 18.23 14.14
CA TRP A 30 -11.02 17.01 14.01
C TRP A 30 -11.62 16.01 13.01
N ASN A 31 -12.95 15.92 12.91
CA ASN A 31 -13.60 15.10 11.87
C ASN A 31 -13.33 15.64 10.46
N MET A 32 -13.25 16.96 10.27
CA MET A 32 -12.88 17.56 8.99
C MET A 32 -11.46 17.17 8.58
N VAL A 33 -10.48 17.26 9.50
CA VAL A 33 -9.10 16.84 9.24
C VAL A 33 -9.03 15.35 8.88
N ALA A 34 -9.73 14.50 9.64
CA ALA A 34 -9.81 13.07 9.35
C ALA A 34 -10.42 12.78 7.97
N SER A 35 -11.46 13.52 7.60
CA SER A 35 -12.13 13.42 6.29
C SER A 35 -11.19 13.80 5.14
N ILE A 36 -10.45 14.91 5.27
CA ILE A 36 -9.43 15.30 4.29
C ILE A 36 -8.37 14.19 4.15
N GLY A 37 -7.89 13.64 5.27
CA GLY A 37 -6.96 12.51 5.25
C GLY A 37 -7.52 11.29 4.53
N SER A 38 -8.81 11.00 4.70
CA SER A 38 -9.52 9.92 4.01
C SER A 38 -9.57 10.15 2.50
N TYR A 39 -9.92 11.36 2.05
CA TYR A 39 -9.92 11.69 0.63
C TYR A 39 -8.54 11.58 -0.01
N ILE A 40 -7.47 11.98 0.69
CA ILE A 40 -6.10 11.78 0.23
C ILE A 40 -5.78 10.27 0.11
N GLY A 41 -6.23 9.46 1.06
CA GLY A 41 -6.09 8.01 0.99
C GLY A 41 -6.83 7.40 -0.22
N ALA A 42 -8.06 7.84 -0.48
CA ALA A 42 -8.84 7.42 -1.64
C ALA A 42 -8.15 7.79 -2.96
N LEU A 43 -7.60 9.02 -3.06
CA LEU A 43 -6.82 9.44 -4.21
C LEU A 43 -5.56 8.57 -4.40
N GLY A 44 -4.88 8.21 -3.31
CA GLY A 44 -3.75 7.29 -3.34
C GLY A 44 -4.13 5.90 -3.87
N ALA A 45 -5.30 5.38 -3.50
CA ALA A 45 -5.81 4.11 -4.03
C ALA A 45 -6.11 4.19 -5.53
N ILE A 46 -6.70 5.30 -6.01
CA ILE A 46 -6.91 5.54 -7.45
C ILE A 46 -5.56 5.58 -8.18
N LEU A 47 -4.58 6.31 -7.65
CA LEU A 47 -3.24 6.39 -8.23
C LEU A 47 -2.57 5.00 -8.31
N PHE A 48 -2.73 4.17 -7.28
CA PHE A 48 -2.25 2.80 -7.30
C PHE A 48 -2.84 1.97 -8.44
N LEU A 49 -4.16 2.08 -8.68
CA LEU A 49 -4.81 1.41 -9.81
C LEU A 49 -4.30 1.92 -11.16
N VAL A 50 -4.08 3.24 -11.29
CA VAL A 50 -3.52 3.84 -12.50
C VAL A 50 -2.12 3.29 -12.79
N VAL A 51 -1.26 3.19 -11.78
CA VAL A 51 0.10 2.62 -11.93
C VAL A 51 0.04 1.16 -12.36
N ILE A 52 -0.89 0.36 -11.80
CA ILE A 52 -1.07 -1.03 -12.23
C ILE A 52 -1.49 -1.11 -13.70
N ILE A 53 -2.49 -0.32 -14.10
CA ILE A 53 -2.98 -0.31 -15.48
C ILE A 53 -1.85 0.10 -16.44
N GLU A 54 -1.09 1.13 -16.08
CA GLU A 54 0.05 1.59 -16.86
C GLU A 54 1.11 0.49 -17.00
N ALA A 55 1.42 -0.23 -15.92
CA ALA A 55 2.38 -1.34 -15.96
C ALA A 55 1.94 -2.46 -16.92
N PHE A 56 0.65 -2.81 -16.95
CA PHE A 56 0.10 -3.81 -17.87
C PHE A 56 0.13 -3.36 -19.34
N ILE A 57 -0.03 -2.06 -19.61
CA ILE A 57 0.03 -1.50 -20.95
C ILE A 57 1.49 -1.40 -21.43
N ALA A 58 2.37 -0.85 -20.61
CA ALA A 58 3.76 -0.57 -20.97
C ALA A 58 4.62 -1.84 -21.11
N LYS A 59 4.29 -2.90 -20.35
CA LYS A 59 5.00 -4.19 -20.37
C LYS A 59 6.53 -4.06 -20.29
N ARG A 60 7.02 -3.12 -19.50
CA ARG A 60 8.47 -2.92 -19.30
C ARG A 60 9.07 -4.17 -18.67
N ARG A 61 10.10 -4.72 -19.31
CA ARG A 61 10.78 -5.92 -18.80
C ARG A 61 11.62 -5.55 -17.58
N ALA A 62 11.44 -6.28 -16.49
CA ALA A 62 12.25 -6.16 -15.29
C ALA A 62 13.60 -6.87 -15.48
N ALA A 63 14.60 -6.49 -14.70
CA ALA A 63 15.80 -7.31 -14.51
C ALA A 63 15.44 -8.63 -13.81
N ASP A 64 16.31 -9.62 -13.92
CA ASP A 64 16.13 -10.93 -13.27
C ASP A 64 16.02 -10.77 -11.74
N ASN A 65 16.87 -9.93 -11.16
CA ASN A 65 16.74 -9.46 -9.78
C ASN A 65 16.48 -7.93 -9.74
N PRO A 66 15.22 -7.48 -9.70
CA PRO A 66 14.89 -6.06 -9.66
C PRO A 66 15.09 -5.42 -8.29
N TYR A 67 15.32 -6.21 -7.23
CA TYR A 67 15.48 -5.73 -5.85
C TYR A 67 16.96 -5.62 -5.42
N GLY A 68 17.88 -6.07 -6.27
CA GLY A 68 19.33 -5.92 -6.09
C GLY A 68 19.96 -6.97 -5.18
N GLU A 69 21.24 -6.76 -4.85
CA GLU A 69 22.10 -7.74 -4.15
C GLU A 69 21.58 -8.17 -2.76
N GLY A 70 20.70 -7.39 -2.14
CA GLY A 70 20.08 -7.74 -0.86
C GLY A 70 18.96 -8.79 -0.97
N ALA A 71 18.46 -9.05 -2.17
CA ALA A 71 17.43 -10.05 -2.44
C ALA A 71 18.11 -11.38 -2.81
N THR A 72 18.42 -12.18 -1.80
CA THR A 72 19.29 -13.38 -1.91
C THR A 72 18.53 -14.70 -1.91
N THR A 73 17.22 -14.65 -1.70
CA THR A 73 16.33 -15.82 -1.72
C THR A 73 16.20 -16.39 -3.14
N LEU A 74 15.76 -17.65 -3.25
CA LEU A 74 15.81 -18.42 -4.50
C LEU A 74 14.97 -17.80 -5.63
N GLU A 75 13.90 -17.09 -5.30
CA GLU A 75 13.02 -16.45 -6.29
C GLU A 75 13.70 -15.31 -7.08
N TRP A 76 14.82 -14.78 -6.59
CA TRP A 76 15.59 -13.71 -7.26
C TRP A 76 16.80 -14.22 -8.05
N GLN A 77 16.98 -15.55 -8.11
CA GLN A 77 18.06 -16.19 -8.87
C GLN A 77 17.63 -16.63 -10.28
N VAL A 78 16.37 -16.35 -10.65
CA VAL A 78 15.74 -16.80 -11.89
C VAL A 78 15.41 -15.61 -12.80
N ALA A 79 15.19 -15.89 -14.09
CA ALA A 79 14.88 -14.86 -15.06
C ALA A 79 13.53 -14.16 -14.79
N SER A 80 13.38 -12.92 -15.25
CA SER A 80 12.11 -12.19 -15.27
C SER A 80 11.60 -11.95 -16.71
N PRO A 81 10.48 -12.57 -17.14
CA PRO A 81 9.60 -13.50 -16.41
C PRO A 81 10.22 -14.89 -16.22
N PRO A 82 9.80 -15.65 -15.19
CA PRO A 82 10.35 -16.98 -14.93
C PRO A 82 9.95 -17.98 -16.04
N PRO A 83 10.84 -18.92 -16.37
CA PRO A 83 10.53 -20.03 -17.28
C PRO A 83 9.53 -21.02 -16.65
N TYR A 84 8.90 -21.85 -17.48
CA TYR A 84 7.91 -22.85 -17.03
C TYR A 84 8.52 -23.87 -16.06
N HIS A 85 9.75 -24.33 -16.36
CA HIS A 85 10.59 -25.06 -15.42
C HIS A 85 11.61 -24.10 -14.83
N THR A 86 11.42 -23.75 -13.56
CA THR A 86 12.16 -22.67 -12.88
C THR A 86 13.64 -23.00 -12.65
N PHE A 87 13.95 -24.25 -12.31
CA PHE A 87 15.32 -24.72 -12.10
C PHE A 87 15.51 -26.05 -12.82
N ASP A 88 16.58 -26.15 -13.61
CA ASP A 88 16.99 -27.41 -14.24
C ASP A 88 17.69 -28.34 -13.24
N GLU A 89 18.41 -27.75 -12.28
CA GLU A 89 19.08 -28.47 -11.19
C GLU A 89 18.55 -28.02 -9.83
N LEU A 90 18.48 -28.94 -8.87
CA LEU A 90 18.03 -28.64 -7.50
C LEU A 90 18.94 -27.58 -6.85
N PRO A 91 18.41 -26.41 -6.48
CA PRO A 91 19.20 -25.38 -5.83
C PRO A 91 19.66 -25.85 -4.45
N LYS A 92 20.95 -25.69 -4.17
CA LYS A 92 21.53 -26.02 -2.87
C LYS A 92 21.38 -24.82 -1.94
N VAL A 93 20.44 -24.92 -1.01
CA VAL A 93 20.31 -23.95 0.09
C VAL A 93 21.44 -24.22 1.10
N LYS A 94 22.22 -23.20 1.42
CA LYS A 94 23.24 -23.24 2.47
C LYS A 94 22.80 -22.43 3.67
#